data_AF-A0A3M8Q5Q5-F1
#
_entry.id   AF-A0A3M8Q5Q5-F1
#
_cell.length_a   1.000
_cell.length_b   1.000
_cell.length_c   1.000
_cell.angle_alpha   90.00
_cell.angle_beta   90.00
_cell.angle_gamma   90.00
#
_symmetry.space_group_name_H-M   'P 1'
#
loop_
_entity.id
_entity.type
_entity.pdbx_description
1 polymer ?
#
loop_
_entity_poly.entity_id
_entity_poly.type
_entity_poly.pdbx_seq_one_letter_code
_entity_poly.pdbx_strand_id
1 'polypeptide(L)'
;MSKVVVCALYKFVALPHFESLREPLQKTLEDNGIRGTLLLASEGINGTVAGSREGIDAILTWLDQQPGLDNIVSKESYDEDMPFYRTKVKLKKEIVTMGVEGIDPKRVVGTYVKPQDWNALISDPDVVLVDTRNDYEVQIGTFKNAINPKTETFREFPAYVKESMDPAKHKKVAMFCTGGIRCEKSTAYMLEQGFEEVYHLEGGILKYLEEVPKEDTLWEGECFVFDNRVSVNHDLQKGEYDQCHACRMPITEEEKQSEHYIQGVSCVHCFEKFTDEQRQRFIERERQVQLARARGEEHIGADVLDAVEKHRLEKALEKERQRKVRESKVG
;
A
#
# COMPACT_ATOMS: atom_id res chain seq x y z
N MET A 1 3.69 17.99 17.99
CA MET A 1 4.50 17.01 17.24
C MET A 1 4.33 17.31 15.76
N SER A 2 5.39 17.24 14.94
CA SER A 2 5.26 17.44 13.49
C SER A 2 4.57 16.21 12.90
N LYS A 3 3.43 16.39 12.24
CA LYS A 3 2.70 15.30 11.58
C LYS A 3 3.57 14.69 10.47
N VAL A 4 3.64 13.36 10.41
CA VAL A 4 4.22 12.63 9.29
C VAL A 4 3.26 12.75 8.11
N VAL A 5 3.77 13.17 6.96
CA VAL A 5 3.02 13.22 5.71
C VAL A 5 3.15 11.88 5.02
N VAL A 6 2.03 11.27 4.64
CA VAL A 6 1.98 10.05 3.85
C VAL A 6 1.46 10.37 2.47
N CYS A 7 2.32 10.24 1.46
CA CYS A 7 2.07 10.58 0.07
C CYS A 7 1.91 9.29 -0.77
N ALA A 8 0.71 9.07 -1.30
CA ALA A 8 0.44 8.05 -2.31
C ALA A 8 0.47 8.70 -3.70
N LEU A 9 1.18 8.10 -4.65
CA LEU A 9 1.33 8.65 -5.99
C LEU A 9 1.38 7.55 -7.05
N TYR A 10 0.94 7.89 -8.26
CA TYR A 10 1.19 7.08 -9.44
C TYR A 10 1.17 7.94 -10.70
N LYS A 11 1.83 7.47 -11.75
CA LYS A 11 1.69 8.01 -13.10
C LYS A 11 1.99 6.92 -14.12
N PHE A 12 1.07 6.72 -15.05
CA PHE A 12 1.31 5.91 -16.24
C PHE A 12 2.01 6.76 -17.31
N VAL A 13 3.25 6.39 -17.64
CA VAL A 13 4.08 7.09 -18.62
C VAL A 13 5.12 6.12 -19.17
N ALA A 14 5.49 6.26 -20.45
CA ALA A 14 6.57 5.45 -21.01
C ALA A 14 7.91 5.85 -20.38
N LEU A 15 8.52 4.94 -19.63
CA LEU A 15 9.84 5.09 -19.02
C LEU A 15 10.79 4.01 -19.55
N PRO A 16 11.28 4.11 -20.80
CA PRO A 16 12.13 3.08 -21.40
C PRO A 16 13.48 2.89 -20.70
N HIS A 17 13.87 3.82 -19.82
CA HIS A 17 15.11 3.78 -19.05
C HIS A 17 14.87 3.82 -17.53
N PHE A 18 13.72 3.32 -17.07
CA PHE A 18 13.30 3.38 -15.67
C PHE A 18 14.31 2.73 -14.70
N GLU A 19 15.09 1.74 -15.15
CA GLU A 19 16.10 1.09 -14.32
C GLU A 19 17.18 2.07 -13.85
N SER A 20 17.52 3.05 -14.69
CA SER A 20 18.52 4.09 -14.36
C SER A 20 18.04 5.07 -13.29
N LEU A 21 16.73 5.20 -13.10
CA LEU A 21 16.13 6.08 -12.09
C LEU A 21 16.19 5.49 -10.67
N ARG A 22 16.40 4.18 -10.53
CA ARG A 22 16.28 3.48 -9.25
C ARG A 22 17.24 4.01 -8.19
N GLU A 23 18.53 4.02 -8.47
CA GLU A 23 19.55 4.38 -7.49
C GLU A 23 19.50 5.88 -7.15
N PRO A 24 19.37 6.81 -8.13
CA PRO A 24 19.14 8.23 -7.83
C PRO A 24 17.90 8.46 -6.96
N LEU A 25 16.76 7.85 -7.30
CA LEU A 25 15.51 7.99 -6.53
C LEU A 25 15.65 7.41 -5.11
N GLN A 26 16.27 6.24 -4.96
CA GLN A 26 16.52 5.63 -3.65
C GLN A 26 17.35 6.59 -2.78
N LYS A 27 18.42 7.15 -3.35
CA LYS A 27 19.27 8.12 -2.66
C LYS A 27 18.49 9.38 -2.28
N THR A 28 17.67 9.94 -3.17
CA THR A 28 16.86 11.12 -2.85
C THR A 28 15.89 10.83 -1.70
N LEU A 29 15.26 9.65 -1.66
CA LEU A 29 14.40 9.25 -0.55
C LEU A 29 15.18 9.16 0.76
N GLU A 30 16.35 8.50 0.75
CA GLU A 30 17.19 8.32 1.95
C GLU A 30 17.74 9.65 2.48
N ASP A 31 18.27 10.52 1.60
CA ASP A 31 18.82 11.83 1.95
C ASP A 31 17.76 12.76 2.60
N ASN A 32 16.48 12.54 2.29
CA ASN A 32 15.35 13.30 2.83
C ASN A 32 14.61 12.53 3.95
N GLY A 33 15.15 11.42 4.45
CA GLY A 33 14.55 10.64 5.55
C GLY A 33 13.20 10.01 5.20
N ILE A 34 12.88 9.85 3.92
CA ILE A 34 11.61 9.31 3.45
C ILE A 34 11.63 7.79 3.51
N ARG A 35 10.61 7.19 4.12
CA ARG A 35 10.39 5.73 4.16
C ARG A 35 9.16 5.36 3.33
N GLY A 36 9.10 4.12 2.86
CA GLY A 36 8.02 3.63 2.02
C GLY A 36 8.52 2.88 0.81
N THR A 37 7.65 2.65 -0.17
CA THR A 37 8.00 1.91 -1.38
C THR A 37 7.51 2.63 -2.62
N LEU A 38 8.44 2.91 -3.53
CA LEU A 38 8.14 3.30 -4.91
C LEU A 38 8.47 2.15 -5.86
N LEU A 39 7.60 1.93 -6.82
CA LEU A 39 7.70 0.93 -7.88
C LEU A 39 7.96 1.67 -9.19
N LEU A 40 8.97 1.23 -9.93
CA LEU A 40 9.27 1.69 -11.28
C LEU A 40 9.09 0.52 -12.25
N ALA A 41 8.45 0.78 -13.37
CA ALA A 41 8.37 -0.11 -14.51
C ALA A 41 8.46 0.70 -15.80
N SER A 42 8.60 0.03 -16.94
CA SER A 42 8.57 0.70 -18.25
C SER A 42 7.27 1.46 -18.51
N GLU A 43 6.18 1.10 -17.81
CA GLU A 43 4.87 1.74 -17.87
C GLU A 43 4.66 2.90 -16.87
N GLY A 44 5.63 3.21 -15.99
CA GLY A 44 5.55 4.39 -15.13
C GLY A 44 6.05 4.19 -13.70
N ILE A 45 5.44 4.93 -12.76
CA ILE A 45 5.74 4.92 -11.33
C ILE A 45 4.48 4.72 -10.49
N ASN A 46 4.59 4.03 -9.35
CA ASN A 46 3.53 3.88 -8.34
C ASN A 46 4.13 3.71 -6.96
N GLY A 47 3.53 4.27 -5.93
CA GLY A 47 3.84 3.85 -4.58
C GLY A 47 3.32 4.79 -3.51
N THR A 48 3.67 4.44 -2.28
CA THR A 48 3.35 5.24 -1.09
C THR A 48 4.61 5.42 -0.28
N VAL A 49 4.86 6.66 0.10
CA VAL A 49 6.02 7.08 0.90
C VAL A 49 5.57 8.02 2.00
N ALA A 50 6.38 8.14 3.06
CA ALA A 50 6.09 9.01 4.18
C ALA A 50 7.36 9.67 4.75
N GLY A 51 7.18 10.87 5.29
CA GLY A 51 8.24 11.64 5.95
C GLY A 51 7.78 13.04 6.36
N SER A 52 8.73 13.96 6.54
CA SER A 52 8.38 15.36 6.80
C SER A 52 7.77 16.02 5.56
N ARG A 53 7.09 17.16 5.76
CA ARG A 53 6.59 17.99 4.67
C ARG A 53 7.72 18.33 3.69
N GLU A 54 8.83 18.83 4.21
CA GLU A 54 9.98 19.23 3.41
C GLU A 54 10.56 18.04 2.62
N GLY A 55 10.57 16.85 3.22
CA GLY A 55 11.04 15.64 2.54
C GLY A 55 10.11 15.23 1.40
N ILE A 56 8.79 15.24 1.61
CA ILE A 56 7.82 14.91 0.55
C ILE A 56 7.90 15.91 -0.59
N ASP A 57 7.97 17.21 -0.28
CA ASP A 57 8.08 18.28 -1.29
C ASP A 57 9.39 18.13 -2.10
N ALA A 58 10.50 17.74 -1.45
CA ALA A 58 11.77 17.47 -2.12
C ALA A 58 11.67 16.28 -3.10
N ILE A 59 10.96 15.21 -2.75
CA ILE A 59 10.74 14.07 -3.65
C ILE A 59 9.86 14.44 -4.83
N LEU A 60 8.75 15.15 -4.59
CA LEU A 60 7.87 15.59 -5.68
C LEU A 60 8.62 16.53 -6.64
N THR A 61 9.43 17.45 -6.10
CA THR A 61 10.30 18.33 -6.90
C THR A 61 11.32 17.54 -7.71
N TRP A 62 11.96 16.52 -7.12
CA TRP A 62 12.92 15.67 -7.84
C TRP A 62 12.24 14.89 -8.97
N LEU A 63 11.06 14.33 -8.72
CA LEU A 63 10.28 13.60 -9.72
C LEU A 63 9.86 14.51 -10.88
N ASP A 64 9.46 15.74 -10.57
CA ASP A 64 9.01 16.71 -11.58
C ASP A 64 10.11 17.09 -12.57
N GLN A 65 11.37 17.00 -12.16
CA GLN A 65 12.54 17.25 -13.01
C GLN A 65 12.90 16.06 -13.92
N GLN A 66 12.31 14.88 -13.73
CA GLN A 66 12.65 13.71 -14.54
C GLN A 66 11.79 13.66 -15.81
N PRO A 67 12.37 13.34 -16.98
CA PRO A 67 11.63 13.23 -18.22
C PRO A 67 10.43 12.28 -18.12
N GLY A 68 9.22 12.82 -18.29
CA GLY A 68 7.96 12.08 -18.24
C GLY A 68 7.35 11.93 -16.85
N LEU A 69 8.01 12.36 -15.77
CA LEU A 69 7.50 12.30 -14.40
C LEU A 69 7.10 13.67 -13.82
N ASP A 70 7.03 14.68 -14.68
CA ASP A 70 6.42 15.97 -14.39
C ASP A 70 4.93 15.83 -13.99
N ASN A 71 4.40 16.72 -13.15
CA ASN A 71 2.96 16.77 -12.84
C ASN A 71 2.36 15.45 -12.32
N ILE A 72 3.10 14.67 -11.53
CA ILE A 72 2.54 13.47 -10.87
C ILE A 72 1.42 13.90 -9.92
N VAL A 73 0.25 13.27 -10.08
CA VAL A 73 -0.84 13.43 -9.13
C VAL A 73 -0.51 12.61 -7.88
N SER A 74 -0.36 13.31 -6.75
CA SER A 74 -0.19 12.72 -5.43
C SER A 74 -1.41 12.97 -4.55
N LYS A 75 -1.57 12.13 -3.54
CA LYS A 75 -2.57 12.30 -2.48
C LYS A 75 -1.89 12.17 -1.14
N GLU A 76 -2.29 13.02 -0.21
CA GLU A 76 -1.64 13.13 1.08
C GLU A 76 -2.60 12.83 2.20
N SER A 77 -2.10 12.11 3.19
CA SER A 77 -2.75 11.87 4.47
C SER A 77 -1.72 12.06 5.57
N TYR A 78 -2.17 12.04 6.83
CA TYR A 78 -1.31 12.39 7.95
C TYR A 78 -1.35 11.31 9.01
N ASP A 79 -0.23 11.11 9.67
CA ASP A 79 -0.11 10.26 10.85
C ASP A 79 0.81 10.94 11.89
N GLU A 80 0.70 10.52 13.14
CA GLU A 80 1.64 10.91 14.19
C GLU A 80 2.94 10.11 14.10
N ASP A 81 2.84 8.86 13.66
CA ASP A 81 3.95 7.92 13.56
C ASP A 81 4.35 7.63 12.11
N MET A 82 5.59 7.22 11.91
CA MET A 82 6.11 6.80 10.60
C MET A 82 5.49 5.44 10.19
N PRO A 83 4.64 5.36 9.16
CA PRO A 83 3.89 4.13 8.85
C PRO A 83 4.68 3.13 8.00
N PHE A 84 5.97 3.40 7.77
CA PHE A 84 6.87 2.54 7.02
C PHE A 84 8.19 2.30 7.75
N TYR A 85 8.64 1.06 7.76
CA TYR A 85 9.91 0.71 8.39
C TYR A 85 11.16 1.01 7.55
N ARG A 86 11.03 1.09 6.21
CA ARG A 86 12.18 1.14 5.28
C ARG A 86 11.87 1.93 4.03
N THR A 87 12.91 2.47 3.42
CA THR A 87 12.91 3.06 2.08
C THR A 87 13.19 2.00 1.03
N LYS A 88 12.36 1.91 -0.01
CA LYS A 88 12.53 0.94 -1.10
C LYS A 88 12.14 1.54 -2.45
N VAL A 89 13.03 1.46 -3.42
CA VAL A 89 12.70 1.60 -4.84
C VAL A 89 12.85 0.24 -5.52
N LYS A 90 11.76 -0.26 -6.10
CA LYS A 90 11.72 -1.59 -6.73
C LYS A 90 11.43 -1.51 -8.21
N LEU A 91 12.23 -2.22 -9.00
CA LEU A 91 11.96 -2.47 -10.41
C LEU A 91 10.91 -3.57 -10.54
N LYS A 92 9.91 -3.35 -11.39
CA LYS A 92 8.82 -4.27 -11.66
C LYS A 92 8.55 -4.34 -13.16
N LYS A 93 7.87 -5.42 -13.57
CA LYS A 93 7.30 -5.53 -14.93
C LYS A 93 6.11 -4.59 -15.10
N GLU A 94 5.30 -4.48 -14.04
CA GLU A 94 4.11 -3.62 -13.99
C GLU A 94 4.11 -2.88 -12.65
N ILE A 95 3.74 -1.59 -12.66
CA ILE A 95 3.56 -0.77 -11.44
C ILE A 95 2.29 -1.14 -10.68
N VAL A 96 1.34 -1.79 -11.36
CA VAL A 96 0.21 -2.53 -10.78
C VAL A 96 -0.03 -3.77 -11.64
N THR A 97 0.13 -4.95 -11.06
CA THR A 97 0.18 -6.20 -11.84
C THR A 97 -1.21 -6.75 -12.09
N MET A 98 -1.71 -6.61 -13.31
CA MET A 98 -2.92 -7.28 -13.77
C MET A 98 -2.60 -8.54 -14.59
N GLY A 99 -1.41 -8.61 -15.20
CA GLY A 99 -0.95 -9.80 -15.91
C GLY A 99 -1.56 -10.00 -17.29
N VAL A 100 -2.10 -8.94 -17.89
CA VAL A 100 -2.58 -8.94 -19.28
C VAL A 100 -1.67 -8.05 -20.12
N GLU A 101 -1.11 -8.61 -21.19
CA GLU A 101 -0.24 -7.89 -22.11
C GLU A 101 -1.05 -7.01 -23.07
N GLY A 102 -0.46 -5.91 -23.55
CA GLY A 102 -1.06 -5.05 -24.57
C GLY A 102 -2.00 -3.95 -24.06
N ILE A 103 -2.40 -4.00 -22.79
CA ILE A 103 -3.22 -2.97 -22.16
C ILE A 103 -2.37 -1.75 -21.89
N ASP A 104 -2.66 -0.67 -22.61
CA ASP A 104 -2.04 0.63 -22.39
C ASP A 104 -3.12 1.64 -21.92
N PRO A 105 -3.15 1.95 -20.60
CA PRO A 105 -4.09 2.93 -20.04
C PRO A 105 -3.97 4.33 -20.66
N LYS A 106 -2.90 4.63 -21.41
CA LYS A 106 -2.78 5.90 -22.14
C LYS A 106 -3.55 5.92 -23.45
N ARG A 107 -3.91 4.75 -24.00
CA ARG A 107 -4.59 4.64 -25.30
C ARG A 107 -6.09 4.50 -25.14
N VAL A 108 -6.50 3.69 -24.18
CA VAL A 108 -7.89 3.38 -23.89
C VAL A 108 -8.03 3.36 -22.38
N VAL A 109 -8.88 4.21 -21.83
CA VAL A 109 -9.22 4.27 -20.41
C VAL A 109 -10.70 4.58 -20.28
N GLY A 110 -11.31 4.11 -19.20
CA GLY A 110 -12.69 4.44 -18.87
C GLY A 110 -12.90 5.94 -18.65
N THR A 111 -14.16 6.32 -18.44
CA THR A 111 -14.52 7.69 -18.13
C THR A 111 -14.21 7.99 -16.67
N TYR A 112 -13.38 9.01 -16.43
CA TYR A 112 -13.14 9.56 -15.10
C TYR A 112 -14.40 10.21 -14.54
N VAL A 113 -14.75 9.86 -13.31
CA VAL A 113 -15.89 10.43 -12.59
C VAL A 113 -15.36 11.04 -11.30
N LYS A 114 -15.62 12.33 -11.12
CA LYS A 114 -15.17 13.06 -9.93
C LYS A 114 -15.90 12.58 -8.68
N PRO A 115 -15.29 12.67 -7.50
CA PRO A 115 -15.93 12.33 -6.23
C PRO A 115 -17.33 12.91 -6.04
N GLN A 116 -17.54 14.18 -6.40
CA GLN A 116 -18.83 14.88 -6.23
C GLN A 116 -19.94 14.30 -7.10
N ASP A 117 -19.59 13.73 -8.27
CA ASP A 117 -20.53 13.13 -9.21
C ASP A 117 -20.69 11.61 -8.99
N TRP A 118 -19.78 11.01 -8.20
CA TRP A 118 -19.69 9.56 -8.01
C TRP A 118 -20.98 8.97 -7.41
N ASN A 119 -21.51 9.61 -6.37
CA ASN A 119 -22.71 9.13 -5.68
C ASN A 119 -23.93 9.04 -6.61
N ALA A 120 -24.09 10.03 -7.49
CA ALA A 120 -25.19 10.04 -8.45
C ALA A 120 -25.05 8.87 -9.45
N LEU A 121 -23.83 8.62 -9.94
CA LEU A 121 -23.55 7.50 -10.84
C LEU A 121 -23.84 6.15 -10.17
N ILE A 122 -23.32 5.92 -8.96
CA ILE A 122 -23.45 4.60 -8.31
C ILE A 122 -24.82 4.35 -7.69
N SER A 123 -25.68 5.37 -7.64
CA SER A 123 -27.09 5.24 -7.25
C SER A 123 -28.01 4.91 -8.42
N ASP A 124 -27.53 4.99 -9.66
CA ASP A 124 -28.28 4.56 -10.85
C ASP A 124 -28.43 3.02 -10.81
N PRO A 125 -29.65 2.47 -10.78
CA PRO A 125 -29.87 1.02 -10.72
C PRO A 125 -29.37 0.27 -11.97
N ASP A 126 -29.13 0.97 -13.08
CA ASP A 126 -28.56 0.38 -14.30
C ASP A 126 -27.03 0.31 -14.25
N VAL A 127 -26.38 0.90 -13.22
CA VAL A 127 -24.93 0.88 -13.04
C VAL A 127 -24.52 -0.31 -12.19
N VAL A 128 -23.62 -1.11 -12.76
CA VAL A 128 -22.99 -2.22 -12.06
C VAL A 128 -21.72 -1.70 -11.39
N LEU A 129 -21.77 -1.56 -10.07
CA LEU A 129 -20.63 -1.11 -9.27
C LEU A 129 -19.74 -2.28 -8.88
N VAL A 130 -18.45 -2.24 -9.25
CA VAL A 130 -17.48 -3.30 -8.99
C VAL A 130 -16.30 -2.78 -8.19
N ASP A 131 -16.03 -3.40 -7.05
CA ASP A 131 -14.82 -3.13 -6.27
C ASP A 131 -13.63 -3.88 -6.88
N THR A 132 -12.63 -3.17 -7.39
CA THR A 132 -11.47 -3.80 -8.04
C THR A 132 -10.35 -4.18 -7.06
N ARG A 133 -10.64 -4.05 -5.76
CA ARG A 133 -9.71 -4.41 -4.70
C ARG A 133 -9.74 -5.91 -4.39
N ASN A 134 -8.75 -6.37 -3.63
CA ASN A 134 -8.70 -7.77 -3.19
C ASN A 134 -9.74 -8.00 -2.07
N ASP A 135 -10.17 -9.25 -1.89
CA ASP A 135 -11.24 -9.62 -0.95
C ASP A 135 -11.01 -9.08 0.47
N TYR A 136 -9.78 -9.15 0.97
CA TYR A 136 -9.42 -8.65 2.30
C TYR A 136 -9.59 -7.13 2.45
N GLU A 137 -9.53 -6.36 1.36
CA GLU A 137 -9.75 -4.91 1.36
C GLU A 137 -11.24 -4.57 1.38
N VAL A 138 -12.07 -5.40 0.73
CA VAL A 138 -13.53 -5.25 0.67
C VAL A 138 -14.17 -5.60 2.02
N GLN A 139 -13.63 -6.58 2.74
CA GLN A 139 -14.12 -7.00 4.06
C GLN A 139 -14.04 -5.90 5.14
N ILE A 140 -13.16 -4.91 4.97
CA ILE A 140 -13.01 -3.78 5.92
C ILE A 140 -14.01 -2.66 5.61
N GLY A 141 -14.33 -2.48 4.34
CA GLY A 141 -15.23 -1.42 3.90
C GLY A 141 -15.29 -1.36 2.39
N THR A 142 -16.43 -0.93 1.86
CA THR A 142 -16.69 -0.80 0.42
C THR A 142 -17.80 0.21 0.19
N PHE A 143 -18.05 0.58 -1.07
CA PHE A 143 -19.22 1.39 -1.40
C PHE A 143 -20.49 0.55 -1.28
N LYS A 144 -21.55 1.16 -0.78
CA LYS A 144 -22.88 0.55 -0.72
C LYS A 144 -23.28 -0.04 -2.09
N ASN A 145 -23.78 -1.27 -2.08
CA ASN A 145 -24.17 -2.05 -3.25
C ASN A 145 -23.02 -2.48 -4.19
N ALA A 146 -21.75 -2.25 -3.85
CA ALA A 146 -20.63 -2.71 -4.66
C ALA A 146 -20.55 -4.24 -4.71
N ILE A 147 -20.32 -4.79 -5.91
CA ILE A 147 -20.03 -6.21 -6.10
C ILE A 147 -18.57 -6.46 -5.70
N ASN A 148 -18.37 -7.46 -4.85
CA ASN A 148 -17.06 -8.01 -4.51
C ASN A 148 -16.69 -9.15 -5.50
N PRO A 149 -15.65 -8.98 -6.34
CA PRO A 149 -15.14 -10.04 -7.21
C PRO A 149 -14.55 -11.25 -6.48
N LYS A 150 -14.26 -11.13 -5.18
CA LYS A 150 -13.61 -12.13 -4.33
C LYS A 150 -12.23 -12.58 -4.84
N THR A 151 -11.50 -11.65 -5.46
CA THR A 151 -10.13 -11.91 -5.93
C THR A 151 -9.14 -11.84 -4.77
N GLU A 152 -8.23 -12.82 -4.66
CA GLU A 152 -7.10 -12.74 -3.72
C GLU A 152 -6.03 -11.77 -4.21
N THR A 153 -5.85 -11.71 -5.53
CA THR A 153 -4.93 -10.78 -6.20
C THR A 153 -5.58 -10.12 -7.42
N PHE A 154 -5.16 -8.88 -7.72
CA PHE A 154 -5.65 -8.15 -8.89
C PHE A 154 -5.39 -8.86 -10.25
N ARG A 155 -4.48 -9.85 -10.30
CA ARG A 155 -4.27 -10.67 -11.50
C ARG A 155 -5.45 -11.59 -11.85
N GLU A 156 -6.33 -11.83 -10.89
CA GLU A 156 -7.53 -12.65 -11.07
C GLU A 156 -8.70 -11.84 -11.65
N PHE A 157 -8.63 -10.51 -11.63
CA PHE A 157 -9.69 -9.65 -12.15
C PHE A 157 -10.07 -9.96 -13.62
N PRO A 158 -9.13 -10.19 -14.55
CA PRO A 158 -9.48 -10.61 -15.91
C PRO A 158 -10.28 -11.91 -15.99
N ALA A 159 -10.02 -12.87 -15.11
CA ALA A 159 -10.77 -14.13 -15.05
C ALA A 159 -12.19 -13.89 -14.51
N TYR A 160 -12.32 -13.10 -13.44
CA TYR A 160 -13.62 -12.68 -12.91
C TYR A 160 -14.51 -12.05 -13.99
N VAL A 161 -13.98 -11.10 -14.77
CA VAL A 161 -14.74 -10.45 -15.86
C VAL A 161 -15.21 -11.47 -16.88
N LYS A 162 -14.35 -12.39 -17.31
CA LYS A 162 -14.70 -13.41 -18.31
C LYS A 162 -15.77 -14.40 -17.82
N GLU A 163 -15.74 -14.72 -16.53
CA GLU A 163 -16.61 -15.75 -15.95
C GLU A 163 -17.95 -15.18 -15.46
N SER A 164 -17.96 -13.94 -14.98
CA SER A 164 -19.08 -13.36 -14.22
C SER A 164 -19.72 -12.15 -14.88
N MET A 165 -19.08 -11.53 -15.87
CA MET A 165 -19.60 -10.32 -16.52
C MET A 165 -19.88 -10.57 -18.00
N ASP A 166 -20.86 -9.83 -18.51
CA ASP A 166 -21.37 -9.95 -19.88
C ASP A 166 -21.62 -8.54 -20.44
N PRO A 167 -20.88 -8.09 -21.48
CA PRO A 167 -21.07 -6.77 -22.09
C PRO A 167 -22.47 -6.53 -22.67
N ALA A 168 -23.22 -7.59 -22.98
CA ALA A 168 -24.60 -7.45 -23.45
C ALA A 168 -25.58 -7.11 -22.30
N LYS A 169 -25.25 -7.50 -21.06
CA LYS A 169 -26.11 -7.29 -19.88
C LYS A 169 -25.65 -6.12 -19.03
N HIS A 170 -24.34 -5.94 -18.86
CA HIS A 170 -23.75 -4.95 -17.96
C HIS A 170 -23.29 -3.76 -18.81
N LYS A 171 -24.25 -2.94 -19.24
CA LYS A 171 -23.99 -1.83 -20.16
C LYS A 171 -23.18 -0.69 -19.53
N LYS A 172 -23.50 -0.38 -18.27
CA LYS A 172 -22.79 0.60 -17.46
C LYS A 172 -22.06 -0.09 -16.32
N VAL A 173 -20.73 0.05 -16.26
CA VAL A 173 -19.91 -0.51 -15.19
C VAL A 173 -19.10 0.60 -14.55
N ALA A 174 -19.26 0.79 -13.25
CA ALA A 174 -18.48 1.72 -12.46
C ALA A 174 -17.48 0.94 -11.59
N MET A 175 -16.20 1.35 -11.60
CA MET A 175 -15.14 0.69 -10.86
C MET A 175 -14.39 1.65 -9.95
N PHE A 176 -13.91 1.15 -8.83
CA PHE A 176 -13.08 1.91 -7.91
C PHE A 176 -12.03 1.02 -7.24
N CYS A 177 -11.00 1.68 -6.69
CA CYS A 177 -10.03 1.10 -5.77
C CYS A 177 -9.49 2.20 -4.84
N THR A 178 -8.55 1.87 -3.96
CA THR A 178 -8.02 2.81 -2.95
C THR A 178 -7.51 4.12 -3.57
N GLY A 179 -6.61 4.03 -4.55
CA GLY A 179 -5.92 5.19 -5.11
C GLY A 179 -6.22 5.50 -6.58
N GLY A 180 -7.03 4.69 -7.26
CA GLY A 180 -7.36 4.82 -8.69
C GLY A 180 -6.52 3.98 -9.64
N ILE A 181 -5.27 3.64 -9.30
CA ILE A 181 -4.33 2.99 -10.23
C ILE A 181 -4.81 1.64 -10.82
N ARG A 182 -5.53 0.80 -10.06
CA ARG A 182 -6.08 -0.47 -10.61
C ARG A 182 -7.14 -0.17 -11.66
N CYS A 183 -7.92 0.88 -11.44
CA CYS A 183 -9.00 1.28 -12.33
C CYS A 183 -8.49 1.81 -13.66
N GLU A 184 -7.27 2.35 -13.72
CA GLU A 184 -6.62 2.71 -15.00
C GLU A 184 -6.49 1.47 -15.90
N LYS A 185 -6.07 0.33 -15.34
CA LYS A 185 -5.94 -0.93 -16.08
C LYS A 185 -7.26 -1.68 -16.26
N SER A 186 -8.09 -1.75 -15.21
CA SER A 186 -9.32 -2.53 -15.27
C SER A 186 -10.33 -1.92 -16.23
N THR A 187 -10.42 -0.59 -16.31
CA THR A 187 -11.32 0.08 -17.26
C THR A 187 -10.86 -0.09 -18.71
N ALA A 188 -9.56 0.08 -18.97
CA ALA A 188 -8.96 -0.19 -20.27
C ALA A 188 -9.27 -1.62 -20.74
N TYR A 189 -9.05 -2.60 -19.85
CA TYR A 189 -9.37 -4.00 -20.11
C TYR A 189 -10.85 -4.21 -20.46
N MET A 190 -11.76 -3.65 -19.66
CA MET A 190 -13.21 -3.80 -19.87
C MET A 190 -13.64 -3.22 -21.23
N LEU A 191 -13.12 -2.06 -21.62
CA LEU A 191 -13.38 -1.48 -22.94
C LEU A 191 -12.89 -2.42 -24.07
N GLU A 192 -11.70 -3.01 -23.93
CA GLU A 192 -11.18 -4.01 -24.88
C GLU A 192 -12.01 -5.29 -24.93
N GLN A 193 -12.67 -5.66 -23.83
CA GLN A 193 -13.62 -6.79 -23.78
C GLN A 193 -15.00 -6.44 -24.37
N GLY A 194 -15.21 -5.21 -24.84
CA GLY A 194 -16.44 -4.79 -25.53
C GLY A 194 -17.53 -4.22 -24.62
N PHE A 195 -17.21 -3.86 -23.37
CA PHE A 195 -18.13 -3.09 -22.53
C PHE A 195 -18.26 -1.65 -23.07
N GLU A 196 -19.48 -1.12 -23.09
CA GLU A 196 -19.79 0.15 -23.75
C GLU A 196 -19.49 1.36 -22.85
N GLU A 197 -20.08 1.39 -21.66
CA GLU A 197 -19.94 2.51 -20.72
C GLU A 197 -19.17 2.06 -19.48
N VAL A 198 -17.87 2.34 -19.47
CA VAL A 198 -16.98 1.97 -18.37
C VAL A 198 -16.50 3.23 -17.66
N TYR A 199 -16.78 3.32 -16.37
CA TYR A 199 -16.47 4.46 -15.51
C TYR A 199 -15.50 4.06 -14.40
N HIS A 200 -14.70 5.01 -13.94
CA HIS A 200 -13.98 4.83 -12.68
C HIS A 200 -13.89 6.10 -11.83
N LEU A 201 -13.77 5.89 -10.52
CA LEU A 201 -13.64 6.96 -9.55
C LEU A 201 -12.27 7.65 -9.71
N GLU A 202 -12.30 8.91 -10.14
CA GLU A 202 -11.10 9.74 -10.27
C GLU A 202 -10.44 9.91 -8.90
N GLY A 203 -9.19 9.51 -8.79
CA GLY A 203 -8.46 9.53 -7.52
C GLY A 203 -8.85 8.42 -6.52
N GLY A 204 -9.80 7.53 -6.87
CA GLY A 204 -10.18 6.42 -6.01
C GLY A 204 -10.79 6.83 -4.66
N ILE A 205 -10.92 5.84 -3.77
CA ILE A 205 -11.59 5.99 -2.47
C ILE A 205 -10.96 7.13 -1.65
N LEU A 206 -9.64 7.25 -1.61
CA LEU A 206 -8.99 8.27 -0.77
C LEU A 206 -9.39 9.71 -1.15
N LYS A 207 -9.51 10.01 -2.45
CA LYS A 207 -9.97 11.34 -2.91
C LYS A 207 -11.45 11.53 -2.64
N TYR A 208 -12.24 10.45 -2.72
CA TYR A 208 -13.65 10.49 -2.35
C TYR A 208 -13.86 10.83 -0.88
N LEU A 209 -13.13 10.17 0.03
CA LEU A 209 -13.20 10.46 1.47
C LEU A 209 -12.74 11.88 1.80
N GLU A 210 -11.77 12.42 1.05
CA GLU A 210 -11.30 13.80 1.18
C GLU A 210 -12.35 14.84 0.76
N GLU A 211 -13.03 14.61 -0.36
CA GLU A 211 -13.87 15.62 -1.02
C GLU A 211 -15.37 15.51 -0.71
N VAL A 212 -15.85 14.32 -0.34
CA VAL A 212 -17.27 14.07 -0.06
C VAL A 212 -17.54 14.09 1.44
N PRO A 213 -18.46 14.93 1.95
CA PRO A 213 -18.80 14.97 3.37
C PRO A 213 -19.35 13.64 3.89
N LYS A 214 -19.14 13.37 5.18
CA LYS A 214 -19.62 12.15 5.85
C LYS A 214 -21.13 11.99 5.79
N GLU A 215 -21.86 13.09 5.78
CA GLU A 215 -23.33 13.10 5.76
C GLU A 215 -23.88 12.59 4.43
N ASP A 216 -23.10 12.75 3.34
CA ASP A 216 -23.47 12.38 1.99
C ASP A 216 -22.74 11.11 1.50
N THR A 217 -21.95 10.48 2.36
CA THR A 217 -21.11 9.34 1.96
C THR A 217 -21.94 8.09 1.64
N LEU A 218 -21.55 7.39 0.58
CA LEU A 218 -22.01 6.02 0.28
C LEU A 218 -20.94 4.98 0.61
N TRP A 219 -19.82 5.40 1.21
CA TRP A 219 -18.78 4.52 1.69
C TRP A 219 -19.19 3.91 3.05
N GLU A 220 -19.04 2.59 3.18
CA GLU A 220 -19.35 1.84 4.41
C GLU A 220 -18.05 1.20 4.95
N GLY A 221 -17.76 1.39 6.24
CA GLY A 221 -16.56 0.85 6.89
C GLY A 221 -15.30 1.72 6.71
N GLU A 222 -14.13 1.10 6.73
CA GLU A 222 -12.83 1.78 6.60
C GLU A 222 -12.10 1.42 5.30
N CYS A 223 -11.21 2.30 4.84
CA CYS A 223 -10.46 2.09 3.60
C CYS A 223 -9.09 1.47 3.89
N PHE A 224 -8.86 0.24 3.42
CA PHE A 224 -7.55 -0.41 3.52
C PHE A 224 -6.44 0.41 2.83
N VAL A 225 -5.30 0.55 3.52
CA VAL A 225 -4.07 1.19 3.02
C VAL A 225 -2.85 0.27 3.18
N PHE A 226 -1.89 0.40 2.25
CA PHE A 226 -0.75 -0.52 2.12
C PHE A 226 0.45 -0.13 3.00
N ASP A 227 0.19 0.25 4.24
CA ASP A 227 1.17 0.70 5.22
C ASP A 227 0.77 0.30 6.65
N ASN A 228 1.57 0.66 7.66
CA ASN A 228 1.33 0.22 9.03
C ASN A 228 0.05 0.79 9.68
N ARG A 229 -0.66 1.71 9.02
CA ARG A 229 -1.98 2.15 9.47
C ARG A 229 -3.06 1.11 9.23
N VAL A 230 -2.83 0.20 8.27
CA VAL A 230 -3.74 -0.88 7.83
C VAL A 230 -5.00 -0.37 7.16
N SER A 231 -5.65 0.63 7.73
CA SER A 231 -6.87 1.25 7.24
C SER A 231 -6.93 2.72 7.65
N VAL A 232 -7.76 3.48 6.94
CA VAL A 232 -8.13 4.84 7.30
C VAL A 232 -9.65 5.01 7.32
N ASN A 233 -10.13 5.82 8.26
CA ASN A 233 -11.53 6.20 8.34
C ASN A 233 -11.89 7.29 7.31
N HIS A 234 -13.14 7.76 7.34
CA HIS A 234 -13.60 8.80 6.41
C HIS A 234 -12.84 10.14 6.55
N ASP A 235 -12.28 10.47 7.72
CA ASP A 235 -11.45 11.67 7.90
C ASP A 235 -9.99 11.46 7.47
N LEU A 236 -9.68 10.33 6.80
CA LEU A 236 -8.33 9.90 6.43
C LEU A 236 -7.37 9.76 7.63
N GLN A 237 -7.93 9.52 8.82
CA GLN A 237 -7.18 9.20 10.04
C GLN A 237 -7.00 7.69 10.15
N LYS A 238 -5.97 7.25 10.87
CA LYS A 238 -5.74 5.82 11.14
C LYS A 238 -7.01 5.17 11.71
N GLY A 239 -7.41 4.07 11.10
CA GLY A 239 -8.60 3.30 11.46
C GLY A 239 -8.39 2.37 12.66
N GLU A 240 -9.38 1.53 12.92
CA GLU A 240 -9.42 0.63 14.08
C GLU A 240 -8.76 -0.74 13.80
N TYR A 241 -8.49 -1.07 12.53
CA TYR A 241 -7.87 -2.34 12.19
C TYR A 241 -6.36 -2.35 12.48
N ASP A 242 -5.90 -3.45 13.07
CA ASP A 242 -4.50 -3.84 13.09
C ASP A 242 -4.25 -4.91 12.01
N GLN A 243 -3.00 -5.30 11.80
CA GLN A 243 -2.63 -6.30 10.81
C GLN A 243 -2.05 -7.54 11.49
N CYS A 244 -2.59 -8.71 11.16
CA CYS A 244 -1.96 -9.96 11.53
C CYS A 244 -0.57 -10.07 10.88
N HIS A 245 0.48 -10.13 11.67
CA HIS A 245 1.85 -10.21 11.16
C HIS A 245 2.17 -11.54 10.45
N ALA A 246 1.34 -12.57 10.60
CA ALA A 246 1.48 -13.84 9.91
C ALA A 246 0.88 -13.79 8.51
N CYS A 247 -0.44 -13.61 8.40
CA CYS A 247 -1.16 -13.65 7.11
C CYS A 247 -1.38 -12.29 6.45
N ARG A 248 -1.07 -11.18 7.13
CA ARG A 248 -1.28 -9.80 6.65
C ARG A 248 -2.75 -9.39 6.51
N MET A 249 -3.68 -10.22 6.95
CA MET A 249 -5.09 -9.85 7.03
C MET A 249 -5.28 -8.76 8.10
N PRO A 250 -6.15 -7.77 7.83
CA PRO A 250 -6.68 -6.88 8.85
C PRO A 250 -7.37 -7.69 9.95
N ILE A 251 -7.25 -7.23 11.20
CA ILE A 251 -7.90 -7.82 12.38
C ILE A 251 -8.34 -6.72 13.34
N THR A 252 -9.47 -6.93 14.00
CA THR A 252 -10.02 -6.04 15.03
C THR A 252 -9.52 -6.38 16.44
N GLU A 253 -9.69 -5.47 17.40
CA GLU A 253 -9.39 -5.77 18.81
C GLU A 253 -10.27 -6.89 19.41
N GLU A 254 -11.49 -7.05 18.89
CA GLU A 254 -12.38 -8.15 19.27
C GLU A 254 -11.83 -9.50 18.78
N GLU A 255 -11.39 -9.58 17.52
CA GLU A 255 -10.80 -10.80 16.96
C GLU A 255 -9.48 -11.20 17.66
N LYS A 256 -8.76 -10.23 18.22
CA LYS A 256 -7.56 -10.49 19.05
C LYS A 256 -7.89 -11.19 20.37
N GLN A 257 -9.14 -11.20 20.82
CA GLN A 257 -9.56 -11.94 22.02
C GLN A 257 -9.81 -13.44 21.75
N SER A 258 -9.80 -13.87 20.48
CA SER A 258 -9.95 -15.27 20.12
C SER A 258 -8.77 -16.13 20.61
N GLU A 259 -9.03 -17.38 21.00
CA GLU A 259 -7.97 -18.36 21.31
C GLU A 259 -7.04 -18.67 20.12
N HIS A 260 -7.50 -18.37 18.90
CA HIS A 260 -6.72 -18.53 17.67
C HIS A 260 -5.77 -17.36 17.40
N TYR A 261 -5.88 -16.27 18.16
CA TYR A 261 -4.96 -15.14 18.06
C TYR A 261 -3.73 -15.37 18.93
N ILE A 262 -2.57 -15.38 18.27
CA ILE A 262 -1.27 -15.36 18.91
C ILE A 262 -0.49 -14.25 18.22
N GLN A 263 -0.18 -13.18 18.95
CA GLN A 263 0.53 -12.03 18.41
C GLN A 263 1.77 -12.48 17.64
N GLY A 264 1.91 -11.99 16.41
CA GLY A 264 3.04 -12.32 15.55
C GLY A 264 2.95 -13.66 14.81
N VAL A 265 2.02 -14.56 15.20
CA VAL A 265 2.02 -15.98 14.81
C VAL A 265 0.74 -16.41 14.10
N SER A 266 -0.43 -16.06 14.61
CA SER A 266 -1.72 -16.46 14.04
C SER A 266 -2.87 -15.51 14.41
N CYS A 267 -3.96 -15.61 13.66
CA CYS A 267 -5.24 -14.96 13.95
C CYS A 267 -6.39 -15.86 13.48
N VAL A 268 -7.63 -15.42 13.72
CA VAL A 268 -8.87 -16.10 13.28
C VAL A 268 -8.87 -16.47 11.79
N HIS A 269 -8.23 -15.67 10.93
CA HIS A 269 -8.22 -15.93 9.48
C HIS A 269 -7.14 -16.92 9.02
N CYS A 270 -6.16 -17.26 9.85
CA CYS A 270 -4.99 -18.03 9.40
C CYS A 270 -4.50 -19.12 10.34
N PHE A 271 -5.13 -19.29 11.50
CA PHE A 271 -4.75 -20.29 12.48
C PHE A 271 -4.57 -21.67 11.84
N GLU A 272 -5.50 -22.09 10.97
CA GLU A 272 -5.46 -23.39 10.28
C GLU A 272 -4.79 -23.36 8.90
N LYS A 273 -4.42 -22.18 8.38
CA LYS A 273 -3.89 -22.04 7.01
C LYS A 273 -2.42 -22.40 6.86
N PHE A 274 -1.64 -22.22 7.93
CA PHE A 274 -0.19 -22.35 7.87
C PHE A 274 0.30 -23.69 8.41
N THR A 275 1.34 -24.23 7.77
CA THR A 275 2.03 -25.45 8.22
C THR A 275 2.80 -25.19 9.51
N ASP A 276 3.14 -26.26 10.23
CA ASP A 276 3.92 -26.14 11.47
C ASP A 276 5.29 -25.48 11.26
N GLU A 277 5.95 -25.76 10.13
CA GLU A 277 7.21 -25.10 9.77
C GLU A 277 7.02 -23.57 9.60
N GLN A 278 5.95 -23.15 8.93
CA GLN A 278 5.62 -21.74 8.78
C GLN A 278 5.32 -21.10 10.15
N ARG A 279 4.56 -21.78 11.01
CA ARG A 279 4.26 -21.31 12.37
C ARG A 279 5.54 -21.13 13.19
N GLN A 280 6.48 -22.09 13.14
CA GLN A 280 7.77 -21.96 13.85
C GLN A 280 8.58 -20.74 13.37
N ARG A 281 8.57 -20.46 12.06
CA ARG A 281 9.21 -19.24 11.53
C ARG A 281 8.56 -17.96 12.04
N PHE A 282 7.24 -17.94 12.18
CA PHE A 282 6.53 -16.78 12.73
C PHE A 282 6.80 -16.58 14.22
N ILE A 283 6.84 -17.68 15.00
CA ILE A 283 7.19 -17.67 16.42
C ILE A 283 8.60 -17.11 16.63
N GLU A 284 9.58 -17.62 15.88
CA GLU A 284 10.96 -17.15 16.02
C GLU A 284 11.10 -15.68 15.62
N ARG A 285 10.42 -15.25 14.54
CA ARG A 285 10.38 -13.84 14.16
C ARG A 285 9.79 -12.97 15.27
N GLU A 286 8.65 -13.35 15.85
CA GLU A 286 8.02 -12.60 16.94
C GLU A 286 8.93 -12.54 18.16
N ARG A 287 9.58 -13.66 18.51
CA ARG A 287 10.56 -13.71 19.60
C ARG A 287 11.68 -12.69 19.40
N GLN A 288 12.22 -12.60 18.19
CA GLN A 288 13.28 -11.64 17.87
C GLN A 288 12.79 -10.18 17.94
N VAL A 289 11.54 -9.91 17.52
CA VAL A 289 10.89 -8.60 17.68
C VAL A 289 10.78 -8.22 19.16
N GLN A 290 10.27 -9.12 20.00
CA GLN A 290 10.11 -8.88 21.44
C GLN A 290 11.46 -8.68 22.14
N LEU A 291 12.48 -9.45 21.77
CA LEU A 291 13.83 -9.30 22.29
C LEU A 291 14.45 -7.94 21.94
N ALA A 292 14.22 -7.41 20.74
CA ALA A 292 14.71 -6.08 20.37
C ALA A 292 13.96 -4.97 21.12
N ARG A 293 12.63 -5.07 21.23
CA ARG A 293 11.82 -4.13 22.02
C ARG A 293 12.28 -4.06 23.47
N ALA A 294 12.59 -5.21 24.09
CA ALA A 294 13.13 -5.27 25.44
C ALA A 294 14.50 -4.58 25.59
N ARG A 295 15.25 -4.43 24.50
CA ARG A 295 16.52 -3.69 24.46
C ARG A 295 16.36 -2.21 24.08
N GLY A 296 15.14 -1.74 23.78
CA GLY A 296 14.90 -0.40 23.25
C GLY A 296 15.38 -0.23 21.81
N GLU A 297 15.53 -1.33 21.06
CA GLU A 297 15.97 -1.35 19.67
C GLU A 297 14.80 -1.66 18.73
N GLU A 298 14.82 -1.09 17.54
CA GLU A 298 13.92 -1.54 16.47
C GLU A 298 14.42 -2.84 15.84
N HIS A 299 13.52 -3.83 15.69
CA HIS A 299 13.84 -5.10 15.02
C HIS A 299 13.52 -5.10 13.51
N ILE A 300 12.76 -4.11 13.05
CA ILE A 300 12.20 -4.09 11.70
C ILE A 300 12.45 -2.72 11.12
N GLY A 301 13.39 -2.58 10.17
CA GLY A 301 13.49 -1.30 9.48
C GLY A 301 14.88 -0.94 9.00
N ALA A 302 15.00 0.31 8.59
CA ALA A 302 16.26 0.99 8.30
C ALA A 302 17.09 1.13 9.58
N ASP A 303 16.43 1.35 10.71
CA ASP A 303 17.05 1.52 12.04
C ASP A 303 17.78 0.26 12.55
N VAL A 304 17.53 -0.90 11.92
CA VAL A 304 18.28 -2.14 12.20
C VAL A 304 19.73 -2.02 11.75
N LEU A 305 20.02 -1.34 10.63
CA LEU A 305 21.40 -1.17 10.16
C LEU A 305 22.19 -0.30 11.13
N ASP A 306 21.60 0.81 11.56
CA ASP A 306 22.19 1.73 12.53
C ASP A 306 22.37 1.05 13.90
N ALA A 307 21.38 0.27 14.35
CA ALA A 307 21.50 -0.51 15.59
C ALA A 307 22.59 -1.59 15.50
N VAL A 308 22.71 -2.30 14.37
CA VAL A 308 23.76 -3.31 14.16
C VAL A 308 25.14 -2.67 14.13
N GLU A 309 25.30 -1.52 13.48
CA GLU A 309 26.56 -0.77 13.45
C GLU A 309 26.94 -0.26 14.84
N LYS A 310 25.98 0.31 15.58
CA LYS A 310 26.15 0.72 16.97
C LYS A 310 26.57 -0.44 17.86
N HIS A 311 25.93 -1.61 17.75
CA HIS A 311 26.30 -2.83 18.49
C HIS A 311 27.71 -3.32 18.17
N ARG A 312 28.11 -3.22 16.90
CA ARG A 312 29.45 -3.61 16.46
C ARG A 312 30.49 -2.69 17.09
N LEU A 313 30.23 -1.38 17.14
CA LEU A 313 31.07 -0.39 17.79
C LEU A 313 31.15 -0.62 19.32
N GLU A 314 30.01 -0.81 19.98
CA GLU A 314 29.95 -1.07 21.43
C GLU A 314 30.70 -2.36 21.82
N LYS A 315 30.53 -3.46 21.07
CA LYS A 315 31.30 -4.70 21.29
C LYS A 315 32.79 -4.51 21.06
N ALA A 316 33.19 -3.69 20.09
CA ALA A 316 34.60 -3.39 19.84
C ALA A 316 35.20 -2.59 21.01
N LEU A 317 34.48 -1.56 21.48
CA LEU A 317 34.86 -0.75 22.63
C LEU A 317 34.96 -1.57 23.92
N GLU A 318 34.00 -2.48 24.17
CA GLU A 318 34.03 -3.35 25.35
C GLU A 318 35.21 -4.32 25.31
N LYS A 319 35.51 -4.92 24.14
CA LYS A 319 36.71 -5.76 23.98
C LYS A 319 37.99 -4.99 24.24
N GLU A 320 38.08 -3.74 23.78
CA GLU A 320 39.25 -2.89 24.04
C GLU A 320 39.38 -2.51 25.51
N ARG A 321 38.26 -2.20 26.18
CA ARG A 321 38.23 -1.94 27.63
C ARG A 321 38.71 -3.16 28.43
N GLN A 322 38.22 -4.35 28.09
CA GLN A 322 38.64 -5.60 28.73
C GLN A 322 40.12 -5.92 28.49
N ARG A 323 40.64 -5.60 27.31
CA ARG A 323 42.08 -5.73 27.00
C ARG A 323 42.92 -4.80 27.86
N LYS A 324 42.57 -3.51 27.95
CA LYS A 324 43.28 -2.52 28.78
C LYS A 324 43.28 -2.91 30.27
N VAL A 325 42.16 -3.43 30.78
CA VAL A 325 42.06 -3.93 32.17
C VAL A 325 42.93 -5.18 32.40
N ARG A 326 43.11 -6.03 31.39
CA ARG A 326 44.04 -7.17 31.48
C ARG A 326 45.49 -6.71 31.46
N GLU A 327 45.85 -5.79 30.56
CA GLU A 327 47.20 -5.24 30.46
C GLU A 327 47.61 -4.49 31.75
N SER A 328 46.68 -3.76 32.38
CA SER A 328 46.92 -3.07 33.66
C SER A 328 47.00 -3.99 34.89
N LYS A 329 46.64 -5.27 34.76
CA LYS A 329 46.73 -6.28 35.84
C LYS A 329 47.99 -7.15 35.75
N VAL A 330 48.75 -7.03 34.66
CA VAL A 330 49.95 -7.85 34.39
C VAL A 330 51.25 -7.02 34.52
N GLY A 331 51.15 -5.69 34.64
CA GLY A 331 52.28 -4.79 34.97
C GLY A 331 52.29 -4.40 36.43
#